data_AF-A0A4R1QK17-F1
#
_entry.id   AF-A0A4R1QK17-F1
#
_cell.length_a   1.000
_cell.length_b   1.000
_cell.length_c   1.000
_cell.angle_alpha   90.00
_cell.angle_beta   90.00
_cell.angle_gamma   90.00
#
_symmetry.space_group_name_H-M   'P 1'
#
loop_
_entity.id
_entity.type
_entity.pdbx_description
1 polymer ?
#
loop_
_entity_poly.entity_id
_entity_poly.type
_entity_poly.pdbx_seq_one_letter_code
_entity_poly.pdbx_strand_id
1 'polypeptide(L)'
;MKKINSNGYGGKVIGAGLTLSFVIPMLSSLVPKNWTELLWLSKISFITGIAVLVLFSIWLMIEFKQDKFWNRHYKDNVSIKLSLPEGIYECQSCGNRQIKKNDKSCNICGIKFKEGGELNAE
;
A
#
# COMPACT_ATOMS: atom_id res chain seq x y z
N MET A 1 -0.57 -8.52 -10.07
CA MET A 1 0.01 -8.67 -8.72
C MET A 1 -1.11 -8.58 -7.69
N LYS A 2 -1.21 -9.50 -6.73
CA LYS A 2 -2.22 -9.46 -5.67
C LYS A 2 -1.87 -8.33 -4.68
N LYS A 3 -2.74 -7.34 -4.49
CA LYS A 3 -2.53 -6.26 -3.50
C LYS A 3 -2.52 -6.90 -2.10
N ILE A 4 -1.36 -6.92 -1.45
CA ILE A 4 -1.27 -7.28 -0.04
C ILE A 4 -1.81 -6.09 0.74
N ASN A 5 -2.99 -6.25 1.35
CA ASN A 5 -3.62 -5.17 2.08
C ASN A 5 -3.09 -5.18 3.51
N SER A 6 -2.13 -4.29 3.81
CA SER A 6 -1.54 -4.19 5.14
C SER A 6 -2.55 -3.73 6.20
N ASN A 7 -3.68 -3.14 5.80
CA ASN A 7 -4.69 -2.61 6.72
C ASN A 7 -5.28 -3.66 7.68
N GLY A 8 -5.44 -4.91 7.23
CA GLY A 8 -5.97 -6.00 8.07
C GLY A 8 -4.98 -6.58 9.09
N TYR A 9 -3.67 -6.38 8.86
CA TYR A 9 -2.60 -6.99 9.64
C TYR A 9 -1.76 -5.96 10.40
N GLY A 10 -1.75 -4.70 9.97
CA GLY A 10 -0.85 -3.68 10.50
C GLY A 10 -1.11 -3.36 11.96
N GLY A 11 -2.37 -3.30 12.38
CA GLY A 11 -2.71 -3.14 13.79
C GLY A 11 -2.18 -4.27 14.67
N LYS A 12 -2.23 -5.53 14.17
CA LYS A 12 -1.71 -6.71 14.90
C LYS A 12 -0.19 -6.67 15.00
N VAL A 13 0.50 -6.31 13.92
CA VAL A 13 1.97 -6.23 13.89
C VAL A 13 2.48 -5.09 14.77
N ILE A 14 1.84 -3.92 14.71
CA ILE A 14 2.16 -2.78 15.59
C ILE A 14 1.91 -3.16 17.05
N GLY A 15 0.76 -3.78 17.35
CA GLY A 15 0.46 -4.25 18.70
C GLY A 15 1.49 -5.24 19.23
N ALA A 16 1.86 -6.24 18.43
CA ALA A 16 2.91 -7.20 18.81
C ALA A 16 4.26 -6.52 19.02
N GLY A 17 4.67 -5.63 18.11
CA GLY A 17 5.92 -4.87 18.22
C GLY A 17 5.97 -4.03 19.48
N LEU A 18 4.91 -3.26 19.78
CA LEU A 18 4.80 -2.45 21.00
C LEU A 18 4.77 -3.30 22.28
N THR A 19 4.14 -4.48 22.23
CA THR A 19 4.11 -5.39 23.37
C THR A 19 5.53 -5.88 23.70
N LEU A 20 6.28 -6.30 22.68
CA LEU A 20 7.65 -6.78 22.84
C LEU A 20 8.63 -5.67 23.26
N SER A 21 8.45 -4.44 22.74
CA SER A 21 9.36 -3.32 22.99
C SER A 21 9.03 -2.47 24.22
N PHE A 22 7.80 -2.43 24.68
CA PHE A 22 7.44 -1.57 25.82
C PHE A 22 6.78 -2.34 26.95
N VAL A 23 5.79 -3.19 26.67
CA VAL A 23 5.02 -3.88 27.72
C VAL A 23 5.89 -4.88 28.48
N ILE A 24 6.58 -5.78 27.78
CA ILE A 24 7.44 -6.79 28.42
C ILE A 24 8.60 -6.12 29.20
N PRO A 25 9.34 -5.14 28.63
CA PRO A 25 10.39 -4.47 29.37
C PRO A 25 9.88 -3.69 30.59
N MET A 26 8.72 -3.03 30.48
CA MET A 26 8.11 -2.30 31.59
C MET A 26 7.65 -3.23 32.72
N LEU A 27 7.07 -4.40 32.40
CA LEU A 27 6.72 -5.38 33.43
C LEU A 27 7.96 -5.98 34.09
N SER A 28 9.03 -6.20 33.32
CA SER A 28 10.28 -6.73 33.85
C SER A 28 10.99 -5.79 34.82
N SER A 29 10.78 -4.46 34.71
CA SER A 29 11.40 -3.48 35.61
C SER A 29 10.74 -3.39 36.98
N LEU A 30 9.53 -3.96 37.14
CA LEU A 30 8.83 -4.08 38.42
C LEU A 30 9.37 -5.24 39.28
N VAL A 31 10.14 -6.15 38.68
CA VAL A 31 10.73 -7.31 39.36
C VAL A 31 12.08 -6.90 39.98
N PRO A 32 12.42 -7.39 41.19
CA PRO A 32 13.71 -7.09 41.82
C PRO A 32 14.91 -7.41 40.90
N LYS A 33 15.87 -6.49 40.86
CA LYS A 33 17.05 -6.48 39.98
C LYS A 33 17.96 -7.71 40.10
N ASN A 34 17.74 -8.55 41.11
CA ASN A 34 18.53 -9.75 41.39
C ASN A 34 18.25 -10.88 40.40
N TRP A 35 17.21 -10.77 39.55
CA TRP A 35 16.90 -11.72 38.49
C TRP A 35 17.56 -11.32 37.17
N THR A 36 18.87 -11.59 37.06
CA THR A 36 19.70 -11.24 35.90
C THR A 36 19.23 -11.87 34.59
N GLU A 37 18.69 -13.10 34.64
CA GLU A 37 18.13 -13.79 33.46
C GLU A 37 16.93 -13.04 32.87
N LEU A 38 16.05 -12.52 33.73
CA LEU A 38 14.87 -11.75 33.31
C LEU A 38 15.28 -10.42 32.66
N LEU A 39 16.32 -9.76 33.17
CA LEU A 39 16.86 -8.53 32.59
C LEU A 39 17.47 -8.76 31.20
N TRP A 40 18.10 -9.93 30.97
CA TRP A 40 18.61 -10.31 29.65
C TRP A 40 17.48 -10.60 28.66
N LEU A 41 16.47 -11.37 29.08
CA LEU A 41 15.27 -11.65 28.27
C LEU A 41 14.54 -10.35 27.88
N SER A 42 14.44 -9.40 28.82
CA SER A 42 13.86 -8.08 28.59
C SER A 42 14.59 -7.29 27.49
N LYS A 43 15.93 -7.27 27.51
CA LYS A 43 16.74 -6.62 26.46
C LYS A 43 16.56 -7.28 25.09
N ILE A 44 16.52 -8.60 25.04
CA ILE A 44 16.31 -9.34 23.80
C ILE A 44 14.92 -9.01 23.24
N SER A 45 13.87 -9.09 24.08
CA SER A 45 12.50 -8.72 23.71
C SER A 45 12.43 -7.29 23.18
N PHE A 46 13.10 -6.35 23.84
CA PHE A 46 13.17 -4.95 23.43
C PHE A 46 13.74 -4.80 22.01
N ILE A 47 14.91 -5.39 21.76
CA ILE A 47 15.60 -5.33 20.46
C ILE A 47 14.74 -5.97 19.38
N THR A 48 14.15 -7.15 19.66
CA THR A 48 13.26 -7.84 18.72
C THR A 48 12.02 -7.00 18.41
N GLY A 49 11.38 -6.38 19.41
CA GLY A 49 10.23 -5.51 19.21
C GLY A 49 10.55 -4.31 18.32
N ILE A 50 11.70 -3.64 18.55
CA ILE A 50 12.17 -2.55 17.70
C ILE A 50 12.41 -3.04 16.27
N ALA A 51 13.09 -4.18 16.10
CA ALA A 51 13.40 -4.72 14.77
C ALA A 51 12.11 -4.99 13.97
N VAL A 52 11.10 -5.58 14.61
CA VAL A 52 9.77 -5.82 13.99
C VAL A 52 9.12 -4.50 13.57
N LEU A 53 9.11 -3.50 14.44
CA LEU A 53 8.51 -2.19 14.14
C LEU A 53 9.22 -1.47 12.98
N VAL A 54 10.55 -1.51 12.93
CA VAL A 54 11.35 -0.90 11.86
C VAL A 54 11.06 -1.57 10.52
N LEU A 55 11.12 -2.91 10.46
CA LEU A 55 10.86 -3.65 9.23
C LEU A 55 9.44 -3.41 8.72
N PHE A 56 8.45 -3.41 9.61
CA PHE A 56 7.07 -3.14 9.24
C PHE A 56 6.87 -1.69 8.76
N SER A 57 7.55 -0.73 9.38
CA SER A 57 7.51 0.69 8.96
C SER A 57 8.10 0.89 7.57
N ILE A 58 9.21 0.23 7.25
CA ILE A 58 9.81 0.24 5.91
C ILE A 58 8.81 -0.32 4.89
N TRP A 59 8.15 -1.43 5.23
CA TRP A 59 7.17 -2.05 4.34
C TRP A 59 5.98 -1.13 4.06
N LEU A 60 5.41 -0.51 5.10
CA LEU A 60 4.36 0.51 4.94
C LEU A 60 4.81 1.69 4.09
N MET A 61 6.05 2.16 4.25
CA MET A 61 6.58 3.26 3.43
C MET A 61 6.62 2.88 1.94
N ILE A 62 6.99 1.65 1.62
CA ILE A 62 6.99 1.13 0.24
C ILE A 62 5.56 1.09 -0.29
N GLU A 63 4.61 0.55 0.48
CA GLU A 63 3.19 0.48 0.10
C GLU A 63 2.61 1.88 -0.14
N PHE A 64 2.87 2.84 0.74
CA PHE A 64 2.43 4.22 0.56
C PHE A 64 3.04 4.89 -0.67
N LYS A 65 4.31 4.64 -0.97
CA LYS A 65 4.94 5.15 -2.20
C LYS A 65 4.28 4.55 -3.45
N GLN A 66 4.01 3.26 -3.45
CA GLN A 66 3.34 2.57 -4.55
C GLN A 66 1.91 3.09 -4.73
N ASP A 67 1.12 3.17 -3.66
CA ASP A 67 -0.26 3.68 -3.71
C ASP A 67 -0.29 5.15 -4.18
N LYS A 68 0.65 5.99 -3.74
CA LYS A 68 0.77 7.37 -4.23
C LYS A 68 1.11 7.43 -5.71
N PHE A 69 2.03 6.58 -6.17
CA PHE A 69 2.41 6.49 -7.58
C PHE A 69 1.20 6.09 -8.45
N TRP A 70 0.52 5.00 -8.09
CA TRP A 70 -0.64 4.51 -8.84
C TRP A 70 -1.81 5.51 -8.83
N ASN A 71 -2.08 6.16 -7.71
CA ASN A 71 -3.13 7.18 -7.63
C ASN A 71 -2.83 8.38 -8.53
N ARG A 72 -1.56 8.81 -8.59
CA ARG A 72 -1.15 9.88 -9.51
C ARG A 72 -1.29 9.42 -10.97
N HIS A 73 -0.76 8.25 -11.30
CA HIS A 73 -0.85 7.68 -12.64
C HIS A 73 -2.32 7.58 -13.11
N TYR A 74 -3.22 7.07 -12.28
CA TYR A 74 -4.63 6.97 -12.61
C TYR A 74 -5.29 8.35 -12.80
N LYS A 75 -4.98 9.33 -11.94
CA LYS A 75 -5.50 10.71 -12.08
C LYS A 75 -5.04 11.37 -13.37
N ASP A 76 -3.78 11.19 -13.74
CA ASP A 76 -3.21 11.79 -14.95
C ASP A 76 -3.81 11.19 -16.23
N ASN A 77 -4.22 9.91 -16.15
CA ASN A 77 -4.71 9.10 -17.27
C ASN A 77 -6.24 8.87 -17.28
N VAL A 78 -7.00 9.44 -16.34
CA VAL A 78 -8.46 9.20 -16.22
C VAL A 78 -9.23 9.58 -17.50
N SER A 79 -8.75 10.61 -18.20
CA SER A 79 -9.30 11.14 -19.45
C SER A 79 -8.62 10.59 -20.70
N ILE A 80 -7.88 9.48 -20.59
CA ILE A 80 -7.17 8.83 -21.69
C ILE A 80 -7.93 7.57 -22.11
N LYS A 81 -7.81 7.24 -23.40
CA LYS A 81 -8.30 5.97 -23.94
C LYS A 81 -7.16 4.96 -23.89
N LEU A 82 -7.43 3.79 -23.34
CA LEU A 82 -6.50 2.68 -23.38
C LEU A 82 -6.78 1.86 -24.64
N SER A 83 -5.78 1.73 -25.50
CA SER A 83 -5.83 0.85 -26.67
C SER A 83 -5.64 -0.59 -26.21
N LEU A 84 -6.61 -1.45 -26.50
CA LEU A 84 -6.59 -2.88 -26.25
C LEU A 84 -6.17 -3.63 -27.53
N PRO A 85 -5.74 -4.90 -27.39
CA PRO A 85 -5.64 -5.81 -28.53
C PRO A 85 -6.95 -5.83 -29.33
N GLU A 86 -6.88 -6.08 -30.64
CA GLU A 86 -8.03 -6.12 -31.56
C GLU A 86 -8.61 -4.74 -31.95
N GLY A 87 -7.93 -3.64 -31.62
CA GLY A 87 -8.33 -2.29 -32.07
C GLY A 87 -9.51 -1.70 -31.30
N ILE A 88 -9.81 -2.27 -30.12
CA ILE A 88 -10.83 -1.81 -29.20
C ILE A 88 -10.22 -0.77 -28.26
N TYR A 89 -11.01 0.21 -27.81
CA TYR A 89 -10.56 1.19 -26.82
C TYR A 89 -11.37 1.09 -25.53
N GLU A 90 -10.69 1.26 -24.40
CA GLU A 90 -11.29 1.28 -23.07
C GLU A 90 -11.18 2.67 -22.43
N CYS A 91 -12.28 3.14 -21.84
CA CYS A 91 -12.31 4.33 -21.03
C CYS A 91 -11.66 4.06 -19.66
N GLN A 92 -10.49 4.66 -19.40
CA GLN A 92 -9.79 4.51 -18.12
C GLN A 92 -10.60 4.98 -16.90
N SER A 93 -11.58 5.87 -17.09
CA SER A 93 -12.42 6.36 -15.98
C SER A 93 -13.49 5.37 -15.50
N CYS A 94 -14.03 4.51 -16.37
CA CYS A 94 -15.20 3.69 -16.05
C CYS A 94 -15.13 2.24 -16.57
N GLY A 95 -14.07 1.87 -17.28
CA GLY A 95 -13.90 0.54 -17.86
C GLY A 95 -14.76 0.26 -19.08
N ASN A 96 -15.42 1.27 -19.66
CA ASN A 96 -16.23 1.07 -20.86
C ASN A 96 -15.36 0.71 -22.06
N ARG A 97 -15.62 -0.44 -22.70
CA ARG A 97 -14.89 -0.95 -23.87
C ARG A 97 -15.53 -0.63 -25.22
N GLN A 98 -16.67 0.06 -25.24
CA GLN A 98 -17.35 0.44 -26.48
C GLN A 98 -16.86 1.78 -27.06
N ILE A 99 -15.62 2.17 -26.75
CA ILE A 99 -15.04 3.43 -27.20
C ILE A 99 -14.43 3.25 -28.59
N LYS A 100 -14.68 4.20 -29.48
CA LYS A 100 -14.04 4.29 -30.79
C LYS A 100 -12.84 5.26 -30.74
N LYS A 101 -11.90 5.05 -31.67
CA LYS A 101 -10.72 5.90 -31.82
C LYS A 101 -11.04 7.40 -31.88
N ASN A 102 -12.11 7.78 -32.57
CA ASN A 102 -12.47 9.18 -32.79
C ASN A 102 -13.44 9.78 -31.75
N ASP A 103 -13.87 9.02 -30.74
CA ASP A 103 -14.84 9.52 -29.75
C ASP A 103 -14.23 10.63 -28.89
N LYS A 104 -14.93 11.76 -28.74
CA LYS A 104 -14.44 12.87 -27.90
C LYS A 104 -14.80 12.71 -26.43
N SER A 105 -15.75 11.83 -26.12
CA SER A 105 -16.18 11.55 -24.75
C SER A 105 -16.70 10.12 -24.60
N CYS A 106 -16.68 9.60 -23.38
CA CYS A 106 -17.28 8.31 -23.05
C CYS A 106 -18.82 8.41 -23.06
N ASN A 107 -19.50 7.49 -23.72
CA ASN A 107 -20.97 7.42 -23.72
C ASN A 107 -21.58 6.93 -22.38
N ILE A 108 -20.81 6.27 -21.52
CA ILE A 108 -21.28 5.77 -20.21
C ILE A 108 -21.07 6.79 -19.10
N CYS A 109 -19.83 7.27 -18.90
CA CYS A 109 -19.52 8.19 -17.78
C CYS A 109 -19.44 9.67 -18.19
N GLY A 110 -19.56 10.00 -19.47
CA GLY A 110 -19.53 11.38 -19.97
C GLY A 110 -18.16 12.07 -19.93
N ILE A 111 -17.09 11.39 -19.50
CA ILE A 111 -15.75 12.01 -19.43
C ILE A 111 -15.28 12.41 -20.83
N LYS A 112 -14.68 13.60 -20.96
CA LYS A 112 -14.06 14.07 -22.21
C LYS A 112 -12.64 13.53 -22.32
N PHE A 113 -12.30 12.97 -23.47
CA PHE A 113 -10.95 12.45 -23.72
C PHE A 113 -10.01 13.59 -24.14
N LYS A 114 -8.74 13.52 -23.70
CA LYS A 114 -7.69 14.45 -24.16
C LYS A 114 -7.36 14.16 -25.63
N GLU A 115 -7.20 15.20 -26.44
CA GLU A 115 -6.78 15.07 -27.84
C GLU A 115 -5.36 14.46 -27.90
N GLY A 116 -5.19 13.38 -28.67
CA GLY A 116 -3.92 12.64 -28.75
C GLY A 116 -3.57 11.78 -27.53
N GLY A 117 -4.44 11.71 -26.52
CA GLY A 117 -4.26 10.83 -25.36
C GLY A 117 -4.67 9.39 -25.68
N GLU A 118 -3.74 8.62 -26.23
CA GLU A 118 -3.84 7.16 -26.40
C GLU A 118 -2.70 6.48 -25.63
N LEU A 119 -3.03 5.55 -24.72
CA LEU A 119 -2.05 4.69 -24.06
C LEU A 119 -2.19 3.28 -24.62
N ASN A 120 -1.08 2.66 -25.00
CA ASN A 120 -1.07 1.26 -25.41
C ASN A 120 -1.06 0.37 -24.17
N ALA A 121 -1.96 -0.62 -24.13
CA ALA A 121 -1.82 -1.72 -23.19
C ALA A 121 -0.69 -2.64 -23.71
N GLU A 122 0.52 -2.49 -23.17
CA GLU A 122 1.62 -3.45 -23.34
C GLU A 122 1.35 -4.76 -22.61
#